data_AF-A0A2N1V136-F1
#
_entry.id   AF-A0A2N1V136-F1
#
_cell.length_a   1.000
_cell.length_b   1.000
_cell.length_c   1.000
_cell.angle_alpha   90.00
_cell.angle_beta   90.00
_cell.angle_gamma   90.00
#
_symmetry.space_group_name_H-M   'P 1'
#
loop_
_entity.id
_entity.type
_entity.pdbx_description
1 polymer ?
#
loop_
_entity_poly.entity_id
_entity_poly.type
_entity_poly.pdbx_seq_one_letter_code
_entity_poly.pdbx_strand_id
1 'polypeptide(L)'
;MFEEALQQAIHFAEYTYDRVIRRWGNVQFARSTIYEYVWSEEFLLLCEQLDERQRGQIRLQVMAQFHIKPWSWYPLSRMEPPYER
;
A
#
# COMPACT_ATOMS: atom_id res chain seq x y z
N MET A 1 6.79 -6.85 -15.59
CA MET A 1 6.71 -7.62 -14.34
C MET A 1 6.50 -6.73 -13.12
N PHE A 2 7.50 -5.96 -12.65
CA PHE A 2 7.31 -5.09 -11.47
C PHE A 2 6.18 -4.05 -11.64
N GLU A 3 6.25 -3.24 -12.70
CA GLU A 3 5.24 -2.20 -12.99
C GLU A 3 3.83 -2.78 -13.14
N GLU A 4 3.71 -3.95 -13.78
CA GLU A 4 2.43 -4.64 -13.95
C GLU A 4 1.85 -5.10 -12.61
N ALA A 5 2.69 -5.71 -11.76
CA ALA A 5 2.28 -6.15 -10.43
C ALA A 5 1.91 -4.95 -9.54
N LEU A 6 2.65 -3.84 -9.64
CA LEU A 6 2.35 -2.60 -8.94
C LEU A 6 1.01 -2.02 -9.38
N GLN A 7 0.78 -1.90 -10.68
CA GLN A 7 -0.49 -1.39 -11.23
C GLN A 7 -1.68 -2.25 -10.81
N GLN A 8 -1.53 -3.58 -10.87
CA GLN A 8 -2.57 -4.51 -10.41
C GLN A 8 -2.82 -4.40 -8.91
N ALA A 9 -1.77 -4.26 -8.09
CA ALA A 9 -1.89 -4.10 -6.65
C ALA A 9 -2.62 -2.80 -6.27
N ILE A 10 -2.25 -1.69 -6.92
CA ILE A 10 -2.92 -0.40 -6.73
C ILE A 10 -4.37 -0.49 -7.17
N HIS A 11 -4.65 -1.04 -8.35
CA HIS A 11 -6.02 -1.15 -8.85
C HIS A 11 -6.93 -1.97 -7.92
N PHE A 12 -6.44 -3.11 -7.43
CA PHE A 12 -7.18 -3.92 -6.46
C PHE A 12 -7.41 -3.18 -5.14
N ALA A 13 -6.39 -2.46 -4.66
CA ALA A 13 -6.50 -1.65 -3.46
C ALA A 13 -7.51 -0.50 -3.64
N GLU A 14 -7.51 0.19 -4.78
CA GLU A 14 -8.47 1.26 -5.09
C GLU A 14 -9.90 0.72 -5.11
N TYR A 15 -10.12 -0.39 -5.82
CA TYR A 15 -11.42 -1.06 -5.86
C TYR A 15 -11.92 -1.45 -4.46
N THR A 16 -11.02 -2.01 -3.64
CA THR A 16 -11.35 -2.44 -2.27
C THR A 16 -11.66 -1.25 -1.38
N TYR A 17 -10.84 -0.20 -1.45
CA TYR A 17 -11.00 1.04 -0.70
C TYR A 17 -12.35 1.69 -1.02
N ASP A 18 -12.65 1.89 -2.30
CA ASP A 18 -13.91 2.48 -2.77
C ASP A 18 -15.13 1.68 -2.30
N ARG A 19 -15.07 0.35 -2.39
CA ARG A 19 -16.16 -0.52 -1.94
C ARG A 19 -16.41 -0.37 -0.44
N VAL A 20 -15.34 -0.29 0.35
CA VAL A 20 -15.40 -0.10 1.80
C VAL A 20 -15.98 1.28 2.15
N ILE A 21 -15.50 2.34 1.49
CA ILE A 21 -16.01 3.71 1.66
C ILE A 21 -17.49 3.80 1.29
N ARG A 22 -17.90 3.25 0.16
CA ARG A 22 -19.31 3.29 -0.28
C ARG A 22 -20.24 2.53 0.67
N ARG A 23 -19.77 1.43 1.26
CA ARG A 23 -20.58 0.60 2.15
C ARG A 23 -20.68 1.14 3.58
N TRP A 24 -19.58 1.68 4.11
CA TRP A 24 -19.49 2.03 5.53
C TRP A 24 -19.12 3.49 5.81
N GLY A 25 -18.71 4.27 4.81
CA GLY A 25 -18.34 5.68 4.96
C GLY A 25 -17.12 5.94 5.86
N ASN A 26 -16.35 4.90 6.20
CA ASN A 26 -15.28 4.98 7.19
C ASN A 26 -13.89 4.86 6.54
N VAL A 27 -13.18 6.00 6.48
CA VAL A 27 -11.83 6.11 5.91
C VAL A 27 -10.79 5.30 6.69
N GLN A 28 -10.87 5.29 8.02
CA GLN A 28 -9.90 4.55 8.84
C GLN A 28 -10.05 3.06 8.62
N PHE A 29 -11.30 2.59 8.53
CA PHE A 29 -11.54 1.18 8.26
C PHE A 29 -11.09 0.79 6.85
N ALA A 30 -11.34 1.62 5.84
CA ALA A 30 -10.83 1.41 4.49
C ALA A 30 -9.30 1.28 4.46
N ARG A 31 -8.59 2.17 5.17
CA ARG A 31 -7.13 2.12 5.31
C ARG A 31 -6.65 0.84 6.00
N SER A 32 -7.33 0.41 7.07
CA SER A 32 -7.03 -0.87 7.74
C SER A 32 -7.22 -2.06 6.79
N THR A 33 -8.27 -2.05 5.95
CA THR A 33 -8.47 -3.11 4.96
C THR A 33 -7.35 -3.16 3.93
N ILE A 34 -6.86 -2.01 3.45
CA ILE A 34 -5.72 -1.98 2.53
C ILE A 34 -4.43 -2.43 3.21
N TYR A 35 -4.24 -2.09 4.49
CA TYR A 35 -3.12 -2.60 5.28
C TYR A 35 -3.17 -4.13 5.37
N GLU A 36 -4.32 -4.73 5.66
CA GLU A 36 -4.47 -6.19 5.69
C GLU A 36 -4.20 -6.82 4.32
N TYR A 37 -4.67 -6.21 3.23
CA TYR A 37 -4.44 -6.67 1.86
C TYR A 37 -2.94 -6.80 1.53
N VAL A 38 -2.10 -5.80 1.83
CA VAL A 38 -0.67 -5.87 1.46
C VAL A 38 0.12 -6.97 2.19
N TRP A 39 -0.49 -7.59 3.20
CA TRP A 39 0.04 -8.75 3.92
C TRP A 39 -0.71 -10.06 3.62
N SER A 40 -1.72 -10.03 2.76
CA SER A 40 -2.56 -11.18 2.45
C SER A 40 -1.90 -12.14 1.47
N GLU A 41 -2.41 -13.38 1.40
CA GLU A 41 -1.92 -14.38 0.46
C GLU A 41 -2.14 -13.96 -1.00
N GLU A 42 -3.25 -13.27 -1.30
CA GLU A 42 -3.54 -12.75 -2.63
C GLU A 42 -2.48 -11.76 -3.11
N PHE A 43 -1.98 -10.90 -2.22
CA PHE A 43 -0.88 -9.99 -2.53
C PHE A 43 0.44 -10.75 -2.76
N LEU A 44 0.69 -11.79 -1.96
CA LEU A 44 1.88 -12.63 -2.13
C LEU A 44 1.87 -13.36 -3.47
N LEU A 45 0.72 -13.88 -3.88
CA LEU A 45 0.52 -14.54 -5.19
C LEU A 45 0.72 -13.54 -6.34
N LEU A 46 0.16 -12.33 -6.22
CA LEU A 46 0.37 -11.27 -7.22
C LEU A 46 1.86 -10.95 -7.43
N CYS A 47 2.64 -11.03 -6.36
CA CYS A 47 4.07 -10.73 -6.35
C CYS A 47 4.97 -11.98 -6.34
N GLU A 48 4.46 -13.15 -6.71
CA GLU A 48 5.17 -14.43 -6.59
C GLU A 48 6.49 -14.43 -7.37
N GLN A 49 6.48 -13.83 -8.56
CA GLN A 49 7.64 -13.76 -9.46
C GLN A 49 8.63 -12.63 -9.12
N LEU A 50 8.36 -11.84 -8.09
CA LEU A 50 9.19 -10.72 -7.68
C LEU A 50 10.10 -11.11 -6.52
N ASP A 51 11.28 -10.50 -6.47
CA ASP A 51 12.16 -10.63 -5.32
C ASP A 51 11.56 -9.96 -4.06
N GLU A 52 12.09 -10.30 -2.89
CA GLU A 52 11.58 -9.77 -1.61
C GLU A 52 11.67 -8.24 -1.55
N ARG A 53 12.67 -7.64 -2.18
CA ARG A 53 12.90 -6.19 -2.20
C ARG A 53 11.83 -5.48 -3.01
N GLN A 54 11.55 -5.96 -4.22
CA GLN A 54 10.51 -5.49 -5.12
C GLN A 54 9.14 -5.66 -4.47
N ARG A 55 8.86 -6.82 -3.88
CA ARG A 55 7.62 -7.06 -3.12
C ARG A 55 7.47 -6.05 -1.98
N GLY A 56 8.53 -5.80 -1.22
CA GLY A 56 8.56 -4.76 -0.19
C GLY A 56 8.32 -3.35 -0.73
N GLN A 57 8.88 -3.01 -1.89
CA GLN A 57 8.65 -1.72 -2.56
C GLN A 57 7.19 -1.55 -2.97
N ILE A 58 6.56 -2.57 -3.55
CA ILE A 58 5.13 -2.50 -3.92
C ILE A 58 4.28 -2.25 -2.68
N ARG A 59 4.53 -2.97 -1.56
CA ARG A 59 3.82 -2.72 -0.30
C ARG A 59 3.90 -1.27 0.12
N LEU A 60 5.12 -0.72 0.17
CA LEU A 60 5.34 0.67 0.58
C LEU A 60 4.63 1.67 -0.34
N GLN A 61 4.63 1.42 -1.65
CA GLN A 61 3.95 2.31 -2.61
C GLN A 61 2.43 2.26 -2.47
N VAL A 62 1.85 1.06 -2.33
CA VAL A 62 0.41 0.91 -2.05
C VAL A 62 0.06 1.64 -0.74
N MET A 63 0.82 1.39 0.33
CA MET A 63 0.57 2.04 1.62
C MET A 63 0.70 3.57 1.54
N ALA A 64 1.67 4.10 0.79
CA ALA A 64 1.84 5.52 0.56
C ALA A 64 0.64 6.14 -0.19
N GLN A 65 0.14 5.47 -1.25
CA GLN A 65 -1.01 5.91 -2.05
C GLN A 65 -2.27 6.11 -1.18
N PHE A 66 -2.49 5.26 -0.18
CA PHE A 66 -3.66 5.34 0.70
C PHE A 66 -3.40 6.06 2.04
N HIS A 67 -2.24 6.73 2.16
CA HIS A 67 -1.80 7.43 3.38
C HIS A 67 -1.78 6.52 4.64
N ILE A 68 -1.35 5.27 4.46
CA ILE A 68 -1.21 4.29 5.53
C ILE A 68 0.21 4.38 6.06
N LYS A 69 0.36 4.58 7.36
CA LYS A 69 1.68 4.55 7.99
C LYS A 69 2.16 3.10 8.07
N PRO A 70 3.38 2.78 7.59
CA PRO A 70 3.89 1.42 7.67
C PRO A 70 4.07 0.95 9.12
N TRP A 71 4.39 1.85 10.06
CA TRP A 71 4.34 1.60 11.49
C TRP A 71 3.99 2.87 12.27
N SER A 72 3.37 2.74 13.44
CA SER A 72 3.05 3.86 14.34
C SER A 72 4.29 4.63 14.84
N TRP A 73 5.45 3.97 14.86
CA TRP A 73 6.75 4.55 15.22
C TRP A 73 7.56 5.04 14.01
N TYR A 74 7.08 4.88 12.77
CA TYR A 74 7.79 5.34 11.59
C TYR A 74 7.71 6.87 11.49
N PRO A 75 8.84 7.60 11.55
CA PRO A 75 8.82 9.06 11.56
C PRO A 75 8.39 9.59 10.20
N LEU A 76 7.34 10.42 10.18
CA LEU A 76 6.85 11.11 8.98
C LEU A 76 7.85 12.15 8.43
N SER A 77 8.88 12.50 9.20
CA SER A 77 9.83 13.57 8.89
C SER A 77 10.85 13.26 7.79
N ARG A 78 10.86 12.04 7.24
CA ARG A 78 11.77 11.67 6.13
C ARG A 78 11.21 11.96 4.73
N MET A 79 10.05 12.61 4.61
CA MET A 79 9.54 13.09 3.31
C MET A 79 10.07 14.48 2.91
N GLU A 80 10.82 15.17 3.76
CA GLU A 80 11.54 16.38 3.35
C GLU A 80 12.94 15.99 2.86
N PRO A 81 13.36 16.39 1.64
CA PRO A 81 14.70 16.13 1.17
C PRO A 81 15.70 16.82 2.11
N PRO A 82 16.76 16.13 2.56
CA PRO A 82 17.81 16.80 3.28
C PRO A 82 18.55 17.68 2.28
N TYR A 83 18.75 18.95 2.64
CA TYR A 83 19.58 19.97 1.96
C TYR A 83 18.90 20.83 0.88
N GLU A 84 18.44 22.01 1.32
CA GLU A 84 18.90 23.29 0.78
C GLU A 84 19.11 24.27 1.95
N ARG A 85 20.35 24.36 2.45
CA ARG A 85 20.95 25.54 3.08
C ARG A 85 22.45 25.52 2.85
#